data_AF-A0A7V1XP02-F1
#
_entry.id   AF-A0A7V1XP02-F1
#
_cell.length_a   1.000
_cell.length_b   1.000
_cell.length_c   1.000
_cell.angle_alpha   90.00
_cell.angle_beta   90.00
_cell.angle_gamma   90.00
#
_symmetry.space_group_name_H-M   'P 1'
#
loop_
_entity.id
_entity.type
_entity.pdbx_description
1 polymer ?
#
loop_
_entity_poly.entity_id
_entity_poly.type
_entity_poly.pdbx_seq_one_letter_code
_entity_poly.pdbx_strand_id
1 'polypeptide(L)'
;MASEERDIVETERPGPPTGLGLVKGLGVTMKHLLRRSVTQQYPEVKPNLPPRSRGVIALKQENCTVCYKCSRECPDWCIYIDAHKETHPPASGGKARSVKVLDRFAIDFALCMYCGICVEVCPFDALFWSPEFEYAVHDIRELTHEKERLEEWTYTVLPPPMIEEGAEPSAEEAVVTPAAAAPPAPAPAAAPAPTLAPAAPAPAEAAPAPTTPASPAAAAPAPAPGPVAAAPAAAEAPAAAEKVEVSIDQETYDRVYAELIAKGTAERVAQGQARRAAMIAARKKAAGGS
;
A
#
# COMPACT_ATOMS: atom_id res chain seq x y z
N MET A 1 -11.45 -41.66 43.22
CA MET A 1 -11.03 -40.28 42.84
C MET A 1 -12.27 -39.54 42.37
N ALA A 2 -12.31 -38.22 42.47
CA ALA A 2 -13.56 -37.48 42.34
C ALA A 2 -14.10 -37.49 40.90
N SER A 3 -15.35 -37.94 40.75
CA SER A 3 -16.22 -37.38 39.72
C SER A 3 -16.70 -36.04 40.27
N GLU A 4 -16.11 -34.94 39.79
CA GLU A 4 -16.66 -33.60 40.04
C GLU A 4 -17.93 -33.44 39.22
N GLU A 5 -19.04 -33.93 39.79
CA GLU A 5 -20.38 -33.62 39.32
C GLU A 5 -20.56 -32.11 39.50
N ARG A 6 -20.31 -31.37 38.42
CA ARG A 6 -20.42 -29.92 38.41
C ARG A 6 -21.88 -29.54 38.47
N ASP A 7 -22.38 -29.33 39.69
CA ASP A 7 -23.64 -28.67 39.95
C ASP A 7 -23.66 -27.32 39.23
N ILE A 8 -24.23 -27.32 38.03
CA ILE A 8 -24.67 -26.12 37.36
C ILE A 8 -25.87 -25.65 38.17
N VAL A 9 -25.60 -24.83 39.19
CA VAL A 9 -26.64 -24.16 39.98
C VAL A 9 -27.36 -23.22 39.03
N GLU A 10 -28.39 -23.74 38.37
CA GLU A 10 -29.22 -23.08 37.38
C GLU A 10 -30.00 -21.97 38.09
N THR A 11 -29.30 -20.85 38.27
CA THR A 11 -29.76 -19.73 39.06
C THR A 11 -30.82 -19.04 38.24
N GLU A 12 -32.09 -19.39 38.49
CA GLU A 12 -33.27 -18.70 37.99
C GLU A 12 -33.28 -17.25 38.49
N ARG A 13 -32.44 -16.42 37.87
CA ARG A 13 -32.56 -14.96 37.95
C ARG A 13 -33.88 -14.65 37.23
N PRO A 14 -34.91 -14.12 37.92
CA PRO A 14 -36.17 -13.82 37.27
C PRO A 14 -35.90 -12.89 36.09
N GLY A 15 -36.22 -13.37 34.89
CA GLY A 15 -35.96 -12.63 33.66
C GLY A 15 -36.61 -11.25 33.70
N PRO A 16 -35.97 -10.19 33.19
CA PRO A 16 -36.59 -8.88 33.13
C PRO A 16 -37.93 -9.00 32.37
N PRO A 17 -39.03 -8.45 32.89
CA PRO A 17 -40.39 -8.81 32.46
C PRO A 17 -40.57 -8.66 30.95
N THR A 18 -41.27 -9.62 30.35
CA THR A 18 -41.34 -9.84 28.90
C THR A 18 -41.68 -8.55 28.14
N GLY A 19 -40.72 -8.06 27.35
CA GLY A 19 -40.82 -6.79 26.61
C GLY A 19 -40.03 -5.62 27.19
N LEU A 20 -39.61 -5.64 28.47
CA LEU A 20 -38.81 -4.56 29.07
C LEU A 20 -37.47 -4.33 28.35
N GLY A 21 -36.86 -5.42 27.86
CA GLY A 21 -35.67 -5.35 26.99
C GLY A 21 -35.93 -4.66 25.65
N LEU A 22 -37.11 -4.88 25.04
CA LEU A 22 -37.50 -4.25 23.78
C LEU A 22 -37.74 -2.74 23.96
N VAL A 23 -38.46 -2.34 25.02
CA VAL A 23 -38.66 -0.93 25.37
C VAL A 23 -37.33 -0.23 25.66
N LYS A 24 -36.42 -0.89 26.39
CA LYS A 24 -35.08 -0.36 26.67
C LYS A 24 -34.23 -0.23 25.40
N GLY A 25 -34.31 -1.19 24.48
CA GLY A 25 -33.67 -1.12 23.16
C GLY A 25 -34.21 0.04 22.32
N LEU A 26 -35.53 0.18 22.21
CA LEU A 26 -36.16 1.28 21.47
C LEU A 26 -35.83 2.66 22.07
N GLY A 27 -35.71 2.75 23.41
CA GLY A 27 -35.21 3.94 24.09
C GLY A 27 -33.75 4.28 23.76
N VAL A 28 -32.88 3.28 23.57
CA VAL A 28 -31.52 3.50 23.07
C VAL A 28 -31.53 3.97 21.61
N THR A 29 -32.41 3.43 20.76
CA THR A 29 -32.59 3.90 19.37
C THR A 29 -33.07 5.35 19.34
N MET A 30 -34.08 5.71 20.12
CA MET A 30 -34.59 7.09 20.24
C MET A 30 -33.49 8.07 20.72
N LYS A 31 -32.65 7.64 21.67
CA LYS A 31 -31.48 8.43 22.13
C LYS A 31 -30.43 8.64 21.03
N HIS A 32 -30.36 7.78 20.01
CA HIS A 32 -29.49 7.99 18.84
C HIS A 32 -30.16 8.80 17.73
N LEU A 33 -31.48 8.66 17.53
CA LEU A 33 -32.26 9.49 16.60
C LEU A 33 -32.14 11.00 16.93
N LEU A 34 -32.10 11.33 18.23
CA LEU A 34 -31.98 12.71 18.72
C LEU A 34 -30.53 13.20 18.87
N ARG A 35 -29.53 12.44 18.43
CA ARG A 35 -28.11 12.87 18.41
C ARG A 35 -27.76 13.50 17.06
N ARG A 36 -26.91 14.53 17.08
CA ARG A 36 -26.31 15.09 15.87
C ARG A 36 -25.50 14.01 15.16
N SER A 37 -25.64 13.92 13.83
CA SER A 37 -24.85 12.97 13.03
C SER A 37 -23.35 13.29 13.09
N VAL A 38 -22.54 12.23 13.00
CA VAL A 38 -21.08 12.27 12.86
C VAL A 38 -20.62 12.14 11.40
N THR A 39 -21.56 12.07 10.45
CA THR A 39 -21.27 12.01 9.01
C THR A 39 -20.50 13.25 8.55
N GLN A 40 -19.31 13.05 7.99
CA GLN A 40 -18.65 14.01 7.10
C GLN A 40 -19.26 13.82 5.71
N GLN A 41 -19.75 14.89 5.10
CA GLN A 41 -20.33 14.83 3.75
C GLN A 41 -19.19 14.97 2.74
N TYR A 42 -18.76 13.83 2.17
CA TYR A 42 -17.78 13.79 1.10
C TYR A 42 -18.51 13.91 -0.26
N PRO A 43 -18.02 14.73 -1.21
CA PRO A 43 -16.67 15.33 -1.28
C PRO A 43 -16.49 16.69 -0.60
N GLU A 44 -17.55 17.38 -0.15
CA GLU A 44 -17.47 18.77 0.33
C GLU A 44 -16.66 18.94 1.63
N VAL A 45 -16.62 17.90 2.47
CA VAL A 45 -15.89 17.81 3.73
C VAL A 45 -14.98 16.59 3.68
N LYS A 46 -13.76 16.79 3.17
CA LYS A 46 -12.71 15.76 3.17
C LYS A 46 -12.23 15.44 4.60
N PRO A 47 -11.86 14.18 4.89
CA PRO A 47 -11.32 13.81 6.19
C PRO A 47 -9.95 14.46 6.45
N ASN A 48 -9.69 14.88 7.69
CA ASN A 48 -8.35 15.30 8.09
C ASN A 48 -7.46 14.06 8.29
N LEU A 49 -6.48 13.87 7.41
CA LEU A 49 -5.54 12.75 7.43
C LEU A 49 -4.32 13.05 8.31
N PRO A 50 -3.84 12.12 9.16
CA PRO A 50 -2.61 12.32 9.92
C PRO A 50 -1.39 12.43 8.99
N PRO A 51 -0.33 13.19 9.32
CA PRO A 51 0.77 13.45 8.39
C PRO A 51 1.57 12.22 7.94
N ARG A 52 1.52 11.10 8.67
CA ARG A 52 2.12 9.81 8.29
C ARG A 52 1.12 8.87 7.59
N SER A 53 0.16 9.43 6.86
CA SER A 53 -0.79 8.66 6.05
C SER A 53 -0.10 8.02 4.84
N ARG A 54 -0.65 6.90 4.39
CA ARG A 54 -0.12 6.11 3.27
C ARG A 54 -1.08 6.18 2.10
N GLY A 55 -0.94 7.22 1.30
CA GLY A 55 -1.67 7.42 0.05
C GLY A 55 -0.98 6.73 -1.12
N VAL A 56 -0.78 7.45 -2.21
CA VAL A 56 0.09 7.04 -3.32
C VAL A 56 1.58 7.15 -2.94
N ILE A 57 2.42 6.34 -3.57
CA ILE A 57 3.88 6.43 -3.45
C ILE A 57 4.38 7.46 -4.48
N ALA A 58 5.17 8.43 -4.04
CA ALA A 58 5.88 9.38 -4.91
C ALA A 58 7.31 8.89 -5.19
N LEU A 59 7.86 9.24 -6.36
CA LEU A 59 9.23 8.91 -6.78
C LEU A 59 10.01 10.18 -7.12
N LYS A 60 11.08 10.44 -6.38
CA LYS A 60 12.07 11.46 -6.76
C LYS A 60 13.15 10.81 -7.65
N GLN A 61 13.10 11.06 -8.95
CA GLN A 61 13.89 10.31 -9.93
C GLN A 61 15.41 10.47 -9.73
N GLU A 62 15.89 11.67 -9.35
CA GLU A 62 17.33 11.96 -9.23
C GLU A 62 17.98 11.24 -8.03
N ASN A 63 17.19 10.88 -7.02
CA ASN A 63 17.64 10.11 -5.87
C ASN A 63 17.76 8.60 -6.17
N CYS A 64 17.19 8.10 -7.27
CA CYS A 64 17.07 6.67 -7.54
C CYS A 64 18.32 6.07 -8.20
N THR A 65 19.26 5.57 -7.39
CA THR A 65 20.52 4.93 -7.85
C THR A 65 20.38 3.52 -8.45
N VAL A 66 19.15 3.08 -8.76
CA VAL A 66 18.80 1.74 -9.25
C VAL A 66 19.43 0.60 -8.40
N CYS A 67 19.27 0.68 -7.08
CA CYS A 67 19.82 -0.29 -6.13
C CYS A 67 19.05 -1.63 -6.07
N TYR A 68 17.82 -1.69 -6.62
CA TYR A 68 16.90 -2.85 -6.57
C TYR A 68 16.55 -3.34 -5.14
N LYS A 69 16.65 -2.49 -4.10
CA LYS A 69 16.19 -2.85 -2.74
C LYS A 69 14.67 -2.84 -2.63
N CYS A 70 14.03 -1.75 -3.05
CA CYS A 70 12.57 -1.58 -2.99
C CYS A 70 11.79 -2.70 -3.69
N SER A 71 12.21 -3.14 -4.89
CA SER A 71 11.54 -4.24 -5.61
C SER A 71 11.83 -5.64 -5.06
N ARG A 72 12.92 -5.84 -4.31
CA ARG A 72 13.24 -7.12 -3.66
C ARG A 72 12.58 -7.31 -2.29
N GLU A 73 12.40 -6.22 -1.55
CA GLU A 73 11.78 -6.21 -0.22
C GLU A 73 10.26 -5.93 -0.28
N CYS A 74 9.73 -5.56 -1.45
CA CYS A 74 8.29 -5.54 -1.71
C CYS A 74 7.73 -6.96 -1.49
N PRO A 75 6.63 -7.14 -0.74
CA PRO A 75 6.00 -8.46 -0.55
C PRO A 75 5.25 -8.94 -1.81
N ASP A 76 4.66 -8.02 -2.58
CA ASP A 76 3.79 -8.31 -3.73
C ASP A 76 4.54 -8.35 -5.08
N TRP A 77 5.83 -7.97 -5.08
CA TRP A 77 6.70 -7.81 -6.26
C TRP A 77 6.16 -6.83 -7.32
N CYS A 78 5.29 -5.90 -6.92
CA CYS A 78 4.58 -4.94 -7.79
C CYS A 78 5.43 -3.78 -8.35
N ILE A 79 6.77 -3.86 -8.29
CA ILE A 79 7.68 -2.78 -8.68
C ILE A 79 8.61 -3.23 -9.80
N TYR A 80 8.42 -2.68 -11.00
CA TYR A 80 9.23 -2.94 -12.19
C TYR A 80 10.33 -1.88 -12.35
N ILE A 81 11.56 -2.30 -12.62
CA ILE A 81 12.73 -1.40 -12.69
C ILE A 81 13.68 -1.83 -13.82
N ASP A 82 13.78 -1.03 -14.88
CA ASP A 82 14.71 -1.22 -15.98
C ASP A 82 15.84 -0.17 -15.92
N ALA A 83 17.07 -0.59 -16.23
CA ALA A 83 18.26 0.27 -16.14
C ALA A 83 19.46 -0.24 -16.94
N HIS A 84 20.03 0.63 -17.75
CA HIS A 84 21.29 0.45 -18.44
C HIS A 84 22.50 0.89 -17.58
N LYS A 85 23.70 0.85 -18.19
CA LYS A 85 24.96 1.25 -17.55
C LYS A 85 25.67 2.28 -18.41
N GLU A 86 25.82 3.49 -17.91
CA GLU A 86 26.75 4.47 -18.48
C GLU A 86 28.15 4.28 -17.89
N THR A 87 29.18 4.63 -18.66
CA THR A 87 30.58 4.59 -18.20
C THR A 87 31.18 5.97 -18.33
N HIS A 88 31.23 6.71 -17.22
CA HIS A 88 31.79 8.06 -17.23
C HIS A 88 33.32 8.00 -17.31
N PRO A 89 33.95 8.85 -18.15
CA PRO A 89 35.40 8.99 -18.19
C PRO A 89 35.93 9.55 -16.87
N PRO A 90 37.15 9.20 -16.46
CA PRO A 90 37.75 9.72 -15.24
C PRO A 90 38.09 11.21 -15.38
N ALA A 91 37.63 12.04 -14.44
CA ALA A 91 37.97 13.48 -14.42
C ALA A 91 39.49 13.73 -14.26
N SER A 92 40.21 12.82 -13.59
CA SER A 92 41.67 12.78 -13.56
C SER A 92 42.18 11.36 -13.28
N GLY A 93 42.95 10.79 -14.21
CA GLY A 93 43.84 9.61 -14.04
C GLY A 93 43.26 8.26 -13.59
N GLY A 94 42.02 8.19 -13.11
CA GLY A 94 41.45 7.00 -12.47
C GLY A 94 40.87 5.95 -13.42
N LYS A 95 40.45 4.82 -12.86
CA LYS A 95 39.68 3.81 -13.60
C LYS A 95 38.25 4.32 -13.86
N ALA A 96 37.80 4.25 -15.13
CA ALA A 96 36.44 4.58 -15.53
C ALA A 96 35.37 3.88 -14.66
N ARG A 97 34.33 4.62 -14.30
CA ARG A 97 33.27 4.22 -13.37
C ARG A 97 31.99 3.94 -14.15
N SER A 98 31.50 2.71 -14.04
CA SER A 98 30.15 2.35 -14.52
C SER A 98 29.11 2.79 -13.49
N VAL A 99 28.17 3.64 -13.89
CA VAL A 99 27.01 4.05 -13.10
C VAL A 99 25.77 3.40 -13.74
N LYS A 100 24.71 3.16 -12.95
CA LYS A 100 23.41 2.74 -13.48
C LYS A 100 22.55 3.98 -13.68
N VAL A 101 21.85 4.06 -14.80
CA VAL A 101 20.87 5.11 -15.09
C VAL A 101 19.48 4.46 -15.15
N LEU A 102 18.47 5.16 -14.63
CA LEU A 102 17.11 4.64 -14.51
C LEU A 102 16.33 4.84 -15.81
N ASP A 103 16.11 3.76 -16.56
CA ASP A 103 15.30 3.80 -17.78
C ASP A 103 13.82 3.84 -17.44
N ARG A 104 13.37 2.89 -16.60
CA ARG A 104 11.97 2.73 -16.21
C ARG A 104 11.86 2.43 -14.72
N PHE A 105 10.84 2.99 -14.08
CA PHE A 105 10.40 2.61 -12.75
C PHE A 105 8.87 2.66 -12.75
N ALA A 106 8.20 1.54 -12.46
CA ALA A 106 6.75 1.48 -12.42
C ALA A 106 6.28 0.76 -11.15
N ILE A 107 5.16 1.24 -10.59
CA ILE A 107 4.44 0.57 -9.50
C ILE A 107 3.06 0.18 -10.00
N ASP A 108 2.71 -1.10 -9.88
CA ASP A 108 1.35 -1.57 -10.09
C ASP A 108 0.53 -1.45 -8.80
N PHE A 109 -0.33 -0.43 -8.74
CA PHE A 109 -1.21 -0.17 -7.59
C PHE A 109 -2.44 -1.10 -7.55
N ALA A 110 -2.67 -1.95 -8.56
CA ALA A 110 -3.62 -3.06 -8.47
C ALA A 110 -3.05 -4.26 -7.67
N LEU A 111 -1.72 -4.32 -7.49
CA LEU A 111 -1.02 -5.36 -6.72
C LEU A 111 -0.45 -4.87 -5.39
N CYS A 112 -0.20 -3.57 -5.23
CA CYS A 112 0.45 -3.03 -4.03
C CYS A 112 -0.42 -3.11 -2.76
N MET A 113 0.07 -3.75 -1.68
CA MET A 113 -0.62 -3.76 -0.38
C MET A 113 -0.38 -2.52 0.53
N TYR A 114 0.25 -1.45 0.03
CA TYR A 114 0.57 -0.22 0.78
C TYR A 114 1.39 -0.45 2.09
N CYS A 115 2.19 -1.51 2.12
CA CYS A 115 3.00 -1.90 3.29
C CYS A 115 4.11 -0.90 3.68
N GLY A 116 4.55 -0.04 2.76
CA GLY A 116 5.59 0.98 2.98
C GLY A 116 7.03 0.48 3.03
N ILE A 117 7.25 -0.83 2.99
CA ILE A 117 8.59 -1.43 3.10
C ILE A 117 9.53 -0.92 1.99
N CYS A 118 9.00 -0.64 0.80
CA CYS A 118 9.74 -0.06 -0.32
C CYS A 118 10.28 1.37 -0.06
N VAL A 119 9.61 2.16 0.78
CA VAL A 119 10.07 3.48 1.26
C VAL A 119 11.17 3.27 2.29
N GLU A 120 10.85 2.58 3.40
CA GLU A 120 11.76 2.34 4.54
C GLU A 120 13.10 1.65 4.16
N VAL A 121 13.11 0.82 3.10
CA VAL A 121 14.31 0.09 2.65
C VAL A 121 15.17 0.89 1.66
N CYS A 122 14.73 2.07 1.22
CA CYS A 122 15.36 2.87 0.17
C CYS A 122 16.51 3.72 0.75
N PRO A 123 17.80 3.39 0.51
CA PRO A 123 18.92 3.96 1.26
C PRO A 123 19.42 5.30 0.66
N PHE A 124 18.54 5.99 -0.07
CA PHE A 124 18.78 7.24 -0.79
C PHE A 124 17.52 8.13 -0.81
N ASP A 125 16.47 7.76 -0.06
CA ASP A 125 15.23 8.53 0.07
C ASP A 125 14.67 8.97 -1.30
N ALA A 126 14.49 7.99 -2.18
CA ALA A 126 13.97 8.19 -3.53
C ALA A 126 12.46 7.92 -3.64
N LEU A 127 11.86 7.30 -2.63
CA LEU A 127 10.44 6.95 -2.57
C LEU A 127 9.84 7.57 -1.31
N PHE A 128 8.67 8.20 -1.44
CA PHE A 128 8.01 8.91 -0.36
C PHE A 128 6.52 8.57 -0.31
N TRP A 129 5.88 8.86 0.83
CA TRP A 129 4.42 8.83 0.92
C TRP A 129 3.83 10.20 0.57
N SER A 130 2.97 10.22 -0.44
CA SER A 130 2.03 11.31 -0.65
C SER A 130 0.78 11.09 0.22
N PRO A 131 0.09 12.17 0.68
CA PRO A 131 -1.21 12.07 1.32
C PRO A 131 -2.35 11.73 0.34
N GLU A 132 -2.10 11.76 -0.99
CA GLU A 132 -3.15 11.61 -1.99
C GLU A 132 -3.71 10.18 -2.05
N PHE A 133 -5.03 10.07 -2.11
CA PHE A 133 -5.77 8.81 -2.13
C PHE A 133 -6.87 8.76 -3.21
N GLU A 134 -7.13 9.86 -3.92
CA GLU A 134 -8.24 10.02 -4.86
C GLU A 134 -7.84 9.79 -6.34
N TYR A 135 -6.96 8.81 -6.59
CA TYR A 135 -6.43 8.46 -7.93
C TYR A 135 -7.13 7.24 -8.56
N ALA A 136 -8.43 7.05 -8.30
CA ALA A 136 -9.20 5.97 -8.90
C ALA A 136 -9.37 6.14 -10.43
N VAL A 137 -9.25 5.05 -11.17
CA VAL A 137 -9.25 4.99 -12.65
C VAL A 137 -10.26 3.96 -13.17
N HIS A 138 -10.46 3.88 -14.50
CA HIS A 138 -11.50 3.04 -15.10
C HIS A 138 -10.98 1.77 -15.78
N ASP A 139 -9.75 1.73 -16.30
CA ASP A 139 -9.05 0.48 -16.67
C ASP A 139 -8.04 0.11 -15.57
N ILE A 140 -7.98 -1.16 -15.18
CA ILE A 140 -6.97 -1.69 -14.25
C ILE A 140 -5.53 -1.40 -14.72
N ARG A 141 -5.32 -1.31 -16.04
CA ARG A 141 -4.02 -0.95 -16.63
C ARG A 141 -3.53 0.45 -16.24
N GLU A 142 -4.45 1.37 -15.96
CA GLU A 142 -4.14 2.74 -15.57
C GLU A 142 -3.62 2.84 -14.13
N LEU A 143 -3.78 1.77 -13.32
CA LEU A 143 -3.16 1.66 -11.98
C LEU A 143 -1.66 1.32 -12.00
N THR A 144 -1.09 1.00 -13.17
CA THR A 144 0.37 0.93 -13.32
C THR A 144 0.92 2.33 -13.57
N HIS A 145 1.39 2.99 -12.51
CA HIS A 145 2.01 4.31 -12.63
C HIS A 145 3.50 4.17 -12.98
N GLU A 146 3.89 4.72 -14.13
CA GLU A 146 5.28 4.90 -14.55
C GLU A 146 5.96 6.07 -13.80
N LYS A 147 7.28 6.19 -13.96
CA LYS A 147 8.15 7.08 -13.16
C LYS A 147 7.73 8.54 -13.19
N GLU A 148 7.26 9.04 -14.33
CA GLU A 148 6.78 10.40 -14.52
C GLU A 148 5.52 10.66 -13.67
N ARG A 149 4.57 9.72 -13.69
CA ARG A 149 3.33 9.79 -12.90
C ARG A 149 3.56 9.61 -11.40
N LEU A 150 4.63 8.91 -11.02
CA LEU A 150 5.09 8.83 -9.62
C LEU A 150 5.81 10.10 -9.17
N GLU A 151 6.48 10.81 -10.08
CA GLU A 151 7.20 12.06 -9.80
C GLU A 151 6.26 13.25 -9.58
N GLU A 152 5.14 13.32 -10.32
CA GLU A 152 4.06 14.31 -10.12
C GLU A 152 3.60 14.41 -8.65
N TRP A 153 3.56 13.28 -7.93
CA TRP A 153 3.13 13.24 -6.53
C TRP A 153 4.16 13.80 -5.55
N THR A 154 5.42 14.00 -5.96
CA THR A 154 6.49 14.51 -5.08
C THR A 154 6.17 15.91 -4.55
N TYR A 155 5.44 16.73 -5.30
CA TYR A 155 4.97 18.06 -4.85
C TYR A 155 3.92 18.01 -3.73
N THR A 156 3.32 16.85 -3.47
CA THR A 156 2.30 16.66 -2.42
C THR A 156 2.84 16.01 -1.15
N VAL A 157 4.10 15.55 -1.16
CA VAL A 157 4.74 14.93 0.01
C VAL A 157 4.84 15.96 1.13
N LEU A 158 4.23 15.66 2.28
CA LEU A 158 4.37 16.49 3.47
C LEU A 158 5.77 16.27 4.08
N PRO A 159 6.44 17.32 4.61
CA PRO A 159 7.62 17.13 5.42
C PRO A 159 7.28 16.24 6.63
N PRO A 160 8.18 15.33 7.04
CA PRO A 160 7.88 14.39 8.11
C PRO A 160 7.63 15.15 9.43
N PRO A 161 6.56 14.81 10.18
CA PRO A 161 6.28 15.51 11.43
C PRO A 161 7.37 15.19 12.46
N MET A 162 7.90 16.27 13.05
CA MET A 162 8.83 16.27 14.19
C MET A 162 8.42 15.20 15.20
N ILE A 163 9.36 14.31 15.53
CA ILE A 163 9.05 13.05 16.21
C ILE A 163 8.72 13.27 17.70
N GLU A 164 9.29 14.31 18.31
CA GLU A 164 9.09 14.71 19.71
C GLU A 164 9.06 16.24 19.82
N GLU A 165 8.43 16.79 20.87
CA GLU A 165 8.44 18.24 21.15
C GLU A 165 9.86 18.69 21.55
N GLY A 166 10.57 19.32 20.60
CA GLY A 166 11.95 19.80 20.79
C GLY A 166 13.03 18.97 20.10
N ALA A 167 12.66 18.06 19.18
CA ALA A 167 13.61 17.57 18.18
C ALA A 167 14.19 18.73 17.34
N GLU A 168 15.41 18.61 16.84
CA GLU A 168 15.92 19.53 15.80
C GLU A 168 15.23 19.20 14.46
N PRO A 169 14.94 20.20 13.60
CA PRO A 169 14.24 19.98 12.34
C PRO A 169 15.01 19.02 11.44
N SER A 170 14.25 18.16 10.77
CA SER A 170 14.77 17.19 9.81
C SER A 170 15.48 17.89 8.64
N ALA A 171 16.47 17.22 8.05
CA ALA A 171 17.20 17.76 6.90
C ALA A 171 16.29 18.06 5.68
N GLU A 172 15.09 17.46 5.65
CA GLU A 172 14.07 17.64 4.62
C GLU A 172 13.32 18.99 4.77
N GLU A 173 13.07 19.46 6.00
CA GLU A 173 12.42 20.77 6.25
C GLU A 173 13.26 21.95 5.74
N ALA A 174 14.59 21.81 5.74
CA ALA A 174 15.53 22.80 5.21
C ALA A 174 15.46 22.94 3.67
N VAL A 175 14.84 21.99 2.95
CA VAL A 175 14.70 22.00 1.48
C VAL A 175 13.34 22.57 1.04
N VAL A 176 12.35 22.59 1.92
CA VAL A 176 10.92 22.75 1.57
C VAL A 176 10.34 24.13 1.94
N THR A 177 11.16 25.09 2.39
CA THR A 177 10.71 26.43 2.81
C THR A 177 10.91 27.53 1.75
N PRO A 178 9.92 27.82 0.87
CA PRO A 178 9.80 29.14 0.29
C PRO A 178 9.49 30.15 1.41
N ALA A 179 10.02 31.37 1.31
CA ALA A 179 9.95 32.35 2.38
C ALA A 179 8.51 32.62 2.85
N ALA A 180 8.29 32.50 4.17
CA ALA A 180 6.95 32.56 4.76
C ALA A 180 6.26 33.90 4.48
N ALA A 181 5.12 33.86 3.79
CA ALA A 181 4.23 35.00 3.67
C ALA A 181 3.66 35.34 5.06
N ALA A 182 3.83 36.60 5.50
CA ALA A 182 3.36 37.05 6.80
C ALA A 182 1.82 36.95 6.90
N PRO A 183 1.27 36.63 8.08
CA PRO A 183 -0.18 36.52 8.25
C PRO A 183 -0.87 37.88 8.04
N PRO A 184 -1.98 37.95 7.28
CA PRO A 184 -2.74 39.18 7.13
C PRO A 184 -3.41 39.56 8.47
N ALA A 185 -3.36 40.85 8.79
CA ALA A 185 -3.98 41.41 10.00
C ALA A 185 -5.53 41.31 9.97
N PRO A 186 -6.21 41.26 11.13
CA PRO A 186 -7.66 41.07 11.19
C PRO A 186 -8.45 42.24 10.61
N ALA A 187 -9.52 41.92 9.87
CA ALA A 187 -10.36 42.90 9.19
C ALA A 187 -11.38 43.58 10.12
N PRO A 188 -11.66 44.89 9.93
CA PRO A 188 -12.76 45.58 10.60
C PRO A 188 -14.14 45.25 9.97
N ALA A 189 -15.22 45.57 10.68
CA ALA A 189 -16.58 45.15 10.36
C ALA A 189 -17.27 45.95 9.21
N ALA A 190 -18.39 45.41 8.73
CA ALA A 190 -18.97 45.71 7.42
C ALA A 190 -19.97 46.89 7.32
N ALA A 191 -20.15 47.37 6.09
CA ALA A 191 -21.30 48.13 5.59
C ALA A 191 -21.58 47.69 4.11
N PRO A 192 -22.77 47.93 3.53
CA PRO A 192 -23.42 46.93 2.68
C PRO A 192 -23.14 47.00 1.16
N ALA A 193 -23.40 45.88 0.48
CA ALA A 193 -23.35 45.76 -0.98
C ALA A 193 -24.65 46.27 -1.67
N PRO A 194 -24.55 46.83 -2.89
CA PRO A 194 -25.71 47.21 -3.70
C PRO A 194 -26.35 45.99 -4.38
N THR A 195 -27.69 45.98 -4.46
CA THR A 195 -28.51 44.93 -5.08
C THR A 195 -28.58 45.05 -6.61
N LEU A 196 -28.69 43.89 -7.28
CA LEU A 196 -29.34 43.78 -8.59
C LEU A 196 -30.42 42.68 -8.53
N ALA A 197 -31.52 42.90 -9.24
CA ALA A 197 -32.73 42.09 -9.22
C ALA A 197 -32.87 41.23 -10.52
N PRO A 198 -33.69 40.16 -10.52
CA PRO A 198 -33.63 39.11 -11.54
C PRO A 198 -34.48 39.39 -12.80
N ALA A 199 -34.24 38.58 -13.84
CA ALA A 199 -35.06 38.47 -15.06
C ALA A 199 -35.49 37.02 -15.31
N ALA A 200 -36.64 36.83 -15.98
CA ALA A 200 -37.31 35.54 -16.24
C ALA A 200 -38.32 35.70 -17.42
N PRO A 201 -39.06 34.66 -17.88
CA PRO A 201 -38.55 33.40 -18.46
C PRO A 201 -39.32 32.88 -19.72
N ALA A 202 -38.75 31.88 -20.43
CA ALA A 202 -39.43 30.92 -21.34
C ALA A 202 -40.05 31.52 -22.65
N PRO A 203 -40.64 30.77 -23.64
CA PRO A 203 -41.04 29.34 -23.76
C PRO A 203 -40.14 28.48 -24.71
N ALA A 204 -40.07 27.15 -24.62
CA ALA A 204 -40.97 26.05 -25.11
C ALA A 204 -41.13 25.96 -26.66
N GLU A 205 -41.32 24.82 -27.31
CA GLU A 205 -41.54 23.40 -26.88
C GLU A 205 -40.64 22.45 -27.75
N ALA A 206 -40.76 21.12 -27.96
CA ALA A 206 -41.75 20.05 -27.72
C ALA A 206 -41.06 18.66 -27.59
N ALA A 207 -41.83 17.55 -27.49
CA ALA A 207 -41.34 16.15 -27.54
C ALA A 207 -42.31 15.21 -28.30
N PRO A 208 -41.89 13.98 -28.66
CA PRO A 208 -42.67 12.81 -28.19
C PRO A 208 -41.84 11.55 -27.81
N ALA A 209 -42.50 10.57 -27.20
CA ALA A 209 -42.02 9.23 -26.80
C ALA A 209 -43.21 8.23 -26.93
N PRO A 210 -43.16 6.95 -26.48
CA PRO A 210 -42.05 6.08 -26.06
C PRO A 210 -42.04 4.69 -26.78
N THR A 211 -41.12 3.77 -26.45
CA THR A 211 -41.37 2.29 -26.35
C THR A 211 -40.15 1.51 -25.83
N THR A 212 -40.43 0.39 -25.16
CA THR A 212 -39.53 -0.73 -24.80
C THR A 212 -40.39 -2.00 -24.63
N PRO A 213 -39.83 -3.24 -24.56
CA PRO A 213 -38.46 -3.69 -24.87
C PRO A 213 -38.42 -4.89 -25.86
N ALA A 214 -37.25 -5.19 -26.47
CA ALA A 214 -36.99 -6.51 -27.05
C ALA A 214 -35.48 -6.83 -27.24
N SER A 215 -35.13 -8.09 -27.05
CA SER A 215 -33.89 -8.78 -27.42
C SER A 215 -34.24 -10.29 -27.45
N PRO A 216 -33.66 -11.17 -28.31
CA PRO A 216 -32.33 -11.07 -28.91
C PRO A 216 -32.19 -11.52 -30.39
N ALA A 217 -30.92 -11.62 -30.83
CA ALA A 217 -30.33 -12.61 -31.74
C ALA A 217 -29.99 -12.23 -33.20
N ALA A 218 -29.07 -13.06 -33.74
CA ALA A 218 -28.48 -13.07 -35.08
C ALA A 218 -27.45 -11.96 -35.41
N ALA A 219 -26.36 -12.35 -36.10
CA ALA A 219 -25.22 -11.49 -36.44
C ALA A 219 -24.70 -11.81 -37.85
N ALA A 220 -23.99 -10.84 -38.45
CA ALA A 220 -23.13 -11.01 -39.61
C ALA A 220 -21.87 -10.12 -39.44
N PRO A 221 -20.70 -10.46 -40.03
CA PRO A 221 -19.42 -10.21 -39.37
C PRO A 221 -18.68 -8.92 -39.79
N ALA A 222 -17.82 -8.45 -38.88
CA ALA A 222 -16.76 -7.49 -39.16
C ALA A 222 -15.61 -8.15 -39.99
N PRO A 223 -14.81 -7.37 -40.74
CA PRO A 223 -13.75 -7.91 -41.60
C PRO A 223 -12.60 -8.55 -40.80
N ALA A 224 -12.01 -9.60 -41.37
CA ALA A 224 -10.91 -10.34 -40.75
C ALA A 224 -9.58 -9.53 -40.76
N PRO A 225 -8.80 -9.55 -39.67
CA PRO A 225 -7.44 -9.02 -39.67
C PRO A 225 -6.50 -9.89 -40.53
N GLY A 226 -5.54 -9.25 -41.19
CA GLY A 226 -4.52 -9.95 -41.99
C GLY A 226 -3.55 -10.79 -41.13
N PRO A 227 -2.78 -11.70 -41.75
CA PRO A 227 -1.88 -12.59 -41.02
C PRO A 227 -0.74 -11.82 -40.36
N VAL A 228 -0.75 -11.77 -39.02
CA VAL A 228 0.46 -11.45 -38.25
C VAL A 228 1.52 -12.50 -38.54
N ALA A 229 2.72 -12.06 -38.92
CA ALA A 229 3.84 -12.96 -39.19
C ALA A 229 4.18 -13.76 -37.93
N ALA A 230 4.41 -15.06 -38.07
CA ALA A 230 4.75 -15.92 -36.94
C ALA A 230 6.05 -15.43 -36.28
N ALA A 231 6.02 -15.25 -34.96
CA ALA A 231 7.25 -15.10 -34.19
C ALA A 231 8.12 -16.36 -34.41
N PRO A 232 9.46 -16.21 -34.57
CA PRO A 232 10.34 -17.36 -34.68
C PRO A 232 10.21 -18.22 -33.42
N ALA A 233 10.20 -19.54 -33.60
CA ALA A 233 10.02 -20.49 -32.51
C ALA A 233 11.04 -20.23 -31.39
N ALA A 234 10.58 -20.28 -30.14
CA ALA A 234 11.46 -20.13 -28.99
C ALA A 234 12.53 -21.23 -29.02
N ALA A 235 13.80 -20.81 -29.04
CA ALA A 235 14.91 -21.73 -28.76
C ALA A 235 14.71 -22.31 -27.35
N GLU A 236 14.94 -23.61 -27.19
CA GLU A 236 14.63 -24.33 -25.96
C GLU A 236 15.33 -23.68 -24.76
N ALA A 237 14.55 -23.27 -23.76
CA ALA A 237 15.09 -22.83 -22.50
C ALA A 237 15.84 -24.00 -21.85
N PRO A 238 17.08 -23.80 -21.35
CA PRO A 238 17.80 -24.87 -20.67
C PRO A 238 16.98 -25.36 -19.48
N ALA A 239 16.89 -26.69 -19.32
CA ALA A 239 16.02 -27.33 -18.35
C ALA A 239 16.17 -26.71 -16.96
N ALA A 240 15.03 -26.38 -16.33
CA ALA A 240 15.01 -25.73 -15.03
C ALA A 240 15.78 -26.56 -14.00
N ALA A 241 16.81 -25.98 -13.40
CA ALA A 241 17.58 -26.63 -12.35
C ALA A 241 16.64 -27.06 -11.21
N GLU A 242 16.67 -28.34 -10.89
CA GLU A 242 15.77 -28.95 -9.92
C GLU A 242 15.90 -28.24 -8.56
N LYS A 243 14.78 -27.69 -8.06
CA LYS A 243 14.74 -27.06 -6.74
C LYS A 243 14.77 -28.14 -5.67
N VAL A 244 15.97 -28.60 -5.32
CA VAL A 244 16.20 -29.50 -4.18
C VAL A 244 15.66 -28.83 -2.91
N GLU A 245 14.49 -29.30 -2.45
CA GLU A 245 13.84 -28.76 -1.26
C GLU A 245 14.55 -29.29 -0.01
N VAL A 246 15.52 -28.50 0.46
CA VAL A 246 16.31 -28.82 1.66
C VAL A 246 15.45 -28.61 2.92
N SER A 247 14.64 -29.62 3.23
CA SER A 247 13.87 -29.72 4.46
C SER A 247 14.76 -29.72 5.71
N ILE A 248 14.24 -29.26 6.85
CA ILE A 248 15.00 -29.17 8.09
C ILE A 248 15.28 -30.58 8.62
N ASP A 249 16.54 -30.88 8.95
CA ASP A 249 16.93 -32.16 9.56
C ASP A 249 16.45 -32.20 11.02
N GLN A 250 15.23 -32.70 11.22
CA GLN A 250 14.49 -32.66 12.48
C GLN A 250 15.22 -33.39 13.63
N GLU A 251 15.89 -34.51 13.33
CA GLU A 251 16.72 -35.24 14.31
C GLU A 251 17.85 -34.36 14.87
N THR A 252 18.53 -33.60 14.01
CA THR A 252 19.54 -32.63 14.43
C THR A 252 18.92 -31.45 15.21
N TYR A 253 17.72 -31.00 14.84
CA TYR A 253 17.01 -29.96 15.59
C TYR A 253 16.72 -30.42 17.03
N ASP A 254 16.06 -31.56 17.19
CA ASP A 254 15.61 -32.06 18.50
C ASP A 254 16.78 -32.38 19.43
N ARG A 255 17.86 -32.99 18.91
CA ARG A 255 19.10 -33.24 19.65
C ARG A 255 19.74 -31.94 20.16
N VAL A 256 19.95 -30.97 19.28
CA VAL A 256 20.63 -29.70 19.63
C VAL A 256 19.75 -28.86 20.54
N TYR A 257 18.43 -28.89 20.36
CA TYR A 257 17.49 -28.20 21.24
C TYR A 257 17.52 -28.79 22.66
N ALA A 258 17.40 -30.11 22.81
CA ALA A 258 17.47 -30.80 24.11
C ALA A 258 18.80 -30.53 24.83
N GLU A 259 19.92 -30.58 24.11
CA GLU A 259 21.24 -30.24 24.65
C GLU A 259 21.33 -28.80 25.17
N LEU A 260 20.76 -27.82 24.45
CA LEU A 260 20.84 -26.41 24.82
C LEU A 260 19.92 -26.07 26.00
N ILE A 261 18.73 -26.66 26.06
CA ILE A 261 17.83 -26.56 27.21
C ILE A 261 18.47 -27.20 28.45
N ALA A 262 19.09 -28.37 28.32
CA ALA A 262 19.83 -29.03 29.41
C ALA A 262 21.03 -28.20 29.92
N LYS A 263 21.62 -27.35 29.05
CA LYS A 263 22.69 -26.40 29.41
C LYS A 263 22.16 -25.07 29.96
N GLY A 264 20.85 -24.94 30.22
CA GLY A 264 20.23 -23.73 30.77
C GLY A 264 20.08 -22.57 29.76
N THR A 265 20.16 -22.85 28.45
CA THR A 265 20.03 -21.82 27.41
C THR A 265 18.58 -21.35 27.32
N ALA A 266 18.36 -20.03 27.28
CA ALA A 266 17.02 -19.46 27.11
C ALA A 266 16.35 -19.99 25.83
N GLU A 267 15.08 -20.41 25.93
CA GLU A 267 14.37 -21.18 24.90
C GLU A 267 14.47 -20.59 23.49
N ARG A 268 14.20 -19.29 23.32
CA ARG A 268 14.30 -18.59 22.03
C ARG A 268 15.70 -18.69 21.38
N VAL A 269 16.75 -18.70 22.21
CA VAL A 269 18.14 -18.85 21.76
C VAL A 269 18.43 -20.31 21.42
N ALA A 270 17.93 -21.26 22.22
CA ALA A 270 18.05 -22.70 21.95
C ALA A 270 17.38 -23.09 20.62
N GLN A 271 16.13 -22.65 20.38
CA GLN A 271 15.40 -22.86 19.12
C GLN A 271 16.16 -22.27 17.92
N GLY A 272 16.68 -21.04 18.04
CA GLY A 272 17.45 -20.39 16.97
C GLY A 272 18.75 -21.11 16.62
N GLN A 273 19.49 -21.58 17.63
CA GLN A 273 20.73 -22.35 17.44
C GLN A 273 20.45 -23.75 16.87
N ALA A 274 19.41 -24.45 17.36
CA ALA A 274 18.97 -25.74 16.85
C ALA A 274 18.53 -25.65 15.38
N ARG A 275 17.73 -24.63 15.01
CA ARG A 275 17.31 -24.40 13.62
C ARG A 275 18.51 -24.13 12.69
N ARG A 276 19.51 -23.37 13.17
CA ARG A 276 20.76 -23.15 12.43
C ARG A 276 21.55 -24.44 12.23
N ALA A 277 21.68 -25.27 13.26
CA ALA A 277 22.38 -26.56 13.19
C ALA A 277 21.69 -27.52 12.22
N ALA A 278 20.36 -27.66 12.31
CA ALA A 278 19.57 -28.52 11.43
C ALA A 278 19.62 -28.08 9.95
N MET A 279 19.61 -26.78 9.68
CA MET A 279 19.79 -26.25 8.31
C MET A 279 21.21 -26.53 7.76
N ILE A 280 22.25 -26.57 8.60
CA ILE A 280 23.61 -26.93 8.20
C ILE A 280 23.70 -28.45 7.95
N ALA A 281 23.10 -29.28 8.82
CA ALA A 281 23.03 -30.72 8.64
C ALA A 281 22.29 -31.11 7.36
N ALA A 282 21.10 -30.54 7.11
CA ALA A 282 20.34 -30.77 5.89
C ALA A 282 21.10 -30.37 4.62
N ARG A 283 21.78 -29.22 4.62
CA ARG A 283 22.65 -28.80 3.51
C ARG A 283 23.84 -29.75 3.31
N LYS A 284 24.46 -30.26 4.39
CA LYS A 284 25.54 -31.26 4.29
C LYS A 284 25.03 -32.60 3.76
N LYS A 285 23.80 -33.00 4.11
CA LYS A 285 23.11 -34.21 3.63
C LYS A 285 22.82 -34.10 2.13
N ALA A 286 22.29 -32.96 1.67
CA ALA A 286 22.05 -32.67 0.26
C ALA A 286 23.35 -32.56 -0.57
N ALA A 287 24.43 -32.01 0.00
CA ALA A 287 25.73 -31.89 -0.66
C ALA A 287 26.61 -33.17 -0.57
N GLY A 288 26.19 -34.17 0.20
CA GLY A 288 26.91 -35.42 0.45
C GLY A 288 26.28 -36.64 -0.23
N GLY A 289 25.50 -36.43 -1.30
CA GLY A 289 24.81 -37.49 -2.02
C GLY A 289 25.72 -38.33 -2.92
N SER A 290 26.35 -39.36 -2.35
CA SER A 290 26.97 -40.49 -3.06
C SER A 290 26.84 -41.76 -2.22
#